data_AF-A0A5B8QTA0-F1
#
_entry.id   AF-A0A5B8QTA0-F1
#
_cell.length_a   1.000
_cell.length_b   1.000
_cell.length_c   1.000
_cell.angle_alpha   90.00
_cell.angle_beta   90.00
_cell.angle_gamma   90.00
#
_symmetry.space_group_name_H-M   'P 1'
#
loop_
_entity.id
_entity.type
_entity.pdbx_description
1 polymer ?
#
loop_
_entity_poly.entity_id
_entity_poly.type
_entity_poly.pdbx_seq_one_letter_code
_entity_poly.pdbx_strand_id
1 'polypeptide(L)'
;MKNLLVGIFVFLTVCGCAASVASKYNTSTKVDQFENRTTISMTGGVIDADYLGIVSNPAELNPFVIKDSANKIIALGVKFSMEQLSTAARGSWLNIGKGSTVTFLLNNGNDKLVLVADDGVIDYSVSSGQRQVYVKEFDNGVFGISPEQLKKLADAQSVEIRVKGLNSSIDFPRRPNNSIVKAFLPNLNKFYYQEVQPYL
;
A
#
# COMPACT_ATOMS: atom_id res chain seq x y z
N MET A 1 0.26 32.73 40.29
CA MET A 1 -0.77 32.42 39.25
C MET A 1 -0.36 32.74 37.80
N LYS A 2 0.84 33.28 37.51
CA LYS A 2 1.29 33.52 36.12
C LYS A 2 2.05 32.34 35.48
N ASN A 3 2.61 31.43 36.31
CA ASN A 3 3.42 30.30 35.82
C ASN A 3 2.59 29.04 35.50
N LEU A 4 1.32 29.00 35.89
CA LEU A 4 0.43 27.85 35.64
C LEU A 4 -0.15 27.88 34.20
N LEU A 5 -0.33 29.08 33.64
CA LEU A 5 -0.87 29.26 32.28
C LEU A 5 0.15 28.95 31.18
N VAL A 6 1.43 29.16 31.45
CA VAL A 6 2.52 28.86 30.49
C VAL A 6 2.70 27.35 30.33
N GLY A 7 2.51 26.56 31.39
CA GLY A 7 2.60 25.09 31.34
C GLY A 7 1.52 24.44 30.48
N ILE A 8 0.30 24.98 30.48
CA ILE A 8 -0.82 24.45 29.67
C ILE A 8 -0.63 24.79 28.18
N PHE A 9 -0.07 25.95 27.86
CA PHE A 9 0.21 26.35 26.47
C PHE A 9 1.35 25.54 25.83
N VAL A 10 2.36 25.16 26.61
CA VAL A 10 3.45 24.28 26.15
C VAL A 10 2.95 22.84 25.96
N PHE A 11 2.04 22.35 26.81
CA PHE A 11 1.46 21.01 26.62
C PHE A 11 0.54 20.93 25.38
N LEU A 12 -0.20 22.00 25.06
CA LEU A 12 -1.05 22.07 23.87
C LEU A 12 -0.27 22.25 22.56
N THR A 13 0.92 22.85 22.59
CA THR A 13 1.77 23.01 21.40
C THR A 13 2.62 21.78 21.09
N VAL A 14 3.00 20.98 22.09
CA VAL A 14 3.69 19.69 21.88
C VAL A 14 2.71 18.58 21.47
N CYS A 15 1.44 18.63 21.90
CA CYS A 15 0.39 17.75 21.37
C CYS A 15 -0.09 18.14 19.96
N GLY A 16 0.22 19.35 19.48
CA GLY A 16 -0.18 19.86 18.17
C GLY A 16 0.77 19.53 17.01
N CYS A 17 1.95 18.96 17.28
CA CYS A 17 2.96 18.63 16.27
C CYS A 17 3.16 17.12 16.04
N ALA A 18 2.24 16.29 16.55
CA ALA A 18 2.08 14.89 16.15
C ALA A 18 0.91 14.73 15.17
N ALA A 19 0.67 15.75 14.33
CA ALA A 19 -0.23 15.66 13.19
C ALA A 19 0.36 14.66 12.18
N SER A 20 0.06 13.39 12.46
CA SER A 20 0.13 12.21 11.62
C SER A 20 0.81 12.40 10.26
N VAL A 21 2.02 11.86 10.12
CA VAL A 21 2.59 11.39 8.85
C VAL A 21 1.83 10.14 8.34
N ALA A 22 0.51 10.10 8.56
CA ALA A 22 -0.38 9.15 7.94
C ALA A 22 -0.58 9.62 6.49
N SER A 23 -0.17 8.79 5.53
CA SER A 23 -0.49 8.95 4.11
C SER A 23 -1.99 9.27 3.98
N LYS A 24 -2.32 10.51 3.59
CA LYS A 24 -3.72 10.92 3.39
C LYS A 24 -4.30 10.07 2.26
N TYR A 25 -5.52 9.56 2.46
CA TYR A 25 -6.26 8.87 1.39
C TYR A 25 -6.25 9.72 0.12
N ASN A 26 -5.78 9.12 -0.97
CA ASN A 26 -5.74 9.75 -2.27
C ASN A 26 -5.82 8.67 -3.36
N THR A 27 -6.39 9.01 -4.50
CA THR A 27 -6.54 8.12 -5.66
C THR A 27 -5.96 8.76 -6.91
N SER A 28 -5.53 7.93 -7.85
CA SER A 28 -5.21 8.33 -9.22
C SER A 28 -6.23 7.72 -10.17
N THR A 29 -6.83 8.55 -11.01
CA THR A 29 -7.77 8.12 -12.04
C THR A 29 -7.12 8.20 -13.41
N LYS A 30 -7.18 7.10 -14.16
CA LYS A 30 -6.74 7.03 -15.55
C LYS A 30 -7.90 6.56 -16.42
N VAL A 31 -8.18 7.29 -17.50
CA VAL A 31 -9.16 6.89 -18.51
C VAL A 31 -8.40 6.38 -19.73
N ASP A 32 -8.63 5.12 -20.07
CA ASP A 32 -8.18 4.54 -21.33
C ASP A 32 -9.16 4.94 -22.44
N GLN A 33 -8.69 5.76 -23.38
CA GLN A 33 -9.52 6.28 -24.47
C GLN A 33 -9.75 5.25 -25.58
N PHE A 34 -8.95 4.18 -25.66
CA PHE A 34 -9.08 3.14 -26.67
C PHE A 34 -10.06 2.06 -26.23
N GLU A 35 -10.00 1.68 -24.96
CA GLU A 35 -10.88 0.65 -24.40
C GLU A 35 -12.11 1.22 -23.68
N ASN A 36 -12.20 2.56 -23.57
CA ASN A 36 -13.23 3.30 -22.85
C ASN A 36 -13.43 2.79 -21.41
N ARG A 37 -12.31 2.65 -20.70
CA ARG A 37 -12.24 2.11 -19.34
C ARG A 37 -11.68 3.16 -18.39
N THR A 38 -12.20 3.18 -17.17
CA THR A 38 -11.67 4.03 -16.10
C THR A 38 -11.01 3.16 -15.04
N THR A 39 -9.73 3.38 -14.81
CA THR A 39 -8.97 2.77 -13.71
C THR A 39 -8.82 3.78 -12.59
N ILE A 40 -9.29 3.43 -11.40
CA ILE A 40 -9.09 4.20 -10.17
C ILE A 40 -8.16 3.37 -9.28
N SER A 41 -7.03 3.94 -8.89
CA SER A 41 -6.04 3.28 -8.03
C SER A 41 -5.82 4.10 -6.77
N MET A 42 -5.78 3.44 -5.61
CA MET A 42 -5.31 4.07 -4.38
C MET A 42 -3.83 4.44 -4.53
N THR A 43 -3.43 5.54 -3.91
CA THR A 43 -2.03 6.00 -3.88
C THR A 43 -1.53 6.05 -2.44
N GLY A 44 -0.24 5.77 -2.25
CA GLY A 44 0.38 5.83 -0.93
C GLY A 44 -0.13 4.77 0.05
N GLY A 45 -0.50 3.58 -0.45
CA GLY A 45 -0.81 2.39 0.34
C GLY A 45 0.43 1.75 0.96
N VAL A 46 1.25 2.56 1.63
CA VAL A 46 2.50 2.14 2.25
C VAL A 46 2.21 1.12 3.36
N ILE A 47 2.78 -0.07 3.22
CA ILE A 47 2.72 -1.15 4.22
C ILE A 47 4.03 -1.32 4.99
N ASP A 48 5.09 -0.63 4.53
CA ASP A 48 6.38 -0.61 5.21
C ASP A 48 7.12 0.72 4.99
N ALA A 49 7.27 1.49 6.07
CA ALA A 49 8.10 2.69 6.18
C ALA A 49 8.51 2.89 7.68
N ASP A 50 9.19 3.99 8.01
CA ASP A 50 9.59 4.39 9.36
C ASP A 50 8.82 5.67 9.71
N TYR A 51 8.73 6.00 11.00
CA TYR A 51 8.00 7.15 11.55
C TYR A 51 8.37 8.49 10.89
N LEU A 52 9.53 8.59 10.25
CA LEU A 52 10.00 9.81 9.56
C LEU A 52 9.63 9.86 8.06
N GLY A 53 9.00 8.83 7.48
CA GLY A 53 8.74 8.74 6.03
C GLY A 53 10.02 8.56 5.19
N ILE A 54 11.17 8.37 5.83
CA ILE A 54 12.47 8.17 5.21
C ILE A 54 12.82 6.69 5.37
N VAL A 55 12.33 5.84 4.47
CA VAL A 55 12.75 4.43 4.44
C VAL A 55 13.45 4.12 3.14
N SER A 56 14.61 3.48 3.29
CA SER A 56 15.22 2.68 2.25
C SER A 56 14.31 1.50 1.94
N ASN A 57 13.87 1.35 0.70
CA ASN A 57 13.06 0.23 0.19
C ASN A 57 11.59 0.20 0.62
N PRO A 58 10.80 1.29 0.48
CA PRO A 58 9.38 1.25 0.82
C PRO A 58 8.64 0.11 0.09
N ALA A 59 7.65 -0.46 0.78
CA ALA A 59 6.70 -1.41 0.18
C ALA A 59 5.29 -0.82 0.23
N GLU A 60 4.55 -0.99 -0.87
CA GLU A 60 3.18 -0.52 -1.02
C GLU A 60 2.25 -1.64 -1.49
N LEU A 61 1.01 -1.58 -1.03
CA LEU A 61 -0.13 -2.32 -1.56
C LEU A 61 -1.24 -1.33 -1.90
N ASN A 62 -1.50 -1.17 -3.19
CA ASN A 62 -2.46 -0.21 -3.71
C ASN A 62 -3.60 -0.96 -4.42
N PRO A 63 -4.81 -1.03 -3.85
CA PRO A 63 -5.97 -1.55 -4.55
C PRO A 63 -6.30 -0.65 -5.76
N PHE A 64 -6.83 -1.28 -6.81
CA PHE A 64 -7.34 -0.59 -7.98
C PHE A 64 -8.61 -1.27 -8.49
N VAL A 65 -9.50 -0.46 -9.05
CA VAL A 65 -10.73 -0.91 -9.71
C VAL A 65 -10.73 -0.41 -11.15
N ILE A 66 -11.14 -1.26 -12.08
CA ILE A 66 -11.34 -0.92 -13.49
C ILE A 66 -12.83 -1.01 -13.76
N LYS A 67 -13.39 0.07 -14.32
CA LYS A 67 -14.78 0.19 -14.73
C LYS A 67 -14.89 0.34 -16.24
N ASP A 68 -15.95 -0.20 -16.82
CA ASP A 68 -16.36 0.12 -18.18
C ASP A 68 -17.06 1.48 -18.25
N SER A 69 -17.47 1.87 -19.46
CA SER A 69 -18.19 3.13 -19.71
C SER A 69 -19.59 3.18 -19.09
N ALA A 70 -20.16 2.04 -18.71
CA ALA A 70 -21.43 1.95 -17.98
C ALA A 70 -21.22 1.99 -16.45
N ASN A 71 -20.00 2.29 -15.98
CA ASN A 71 -19.58 2.24 -14.59
C ASN A 71 -19.66 0.85 -13.94
N LYS A 72 -19.74 -0.22 -14.73
CA LYS A 72 -19.68 -1.59 -14.21
C LYS A 72 -18.23 -1.97 -13.92
N ILE A 73 -18.00 -2.57 -12.75
CA ILE A 73 -16.68 -3.12 -12.41
C ILE A 73 -16.38 -4.31 -13.33
N ILE A 74 -15.26 -4.24 -14.04
CA ILE A 74 -14.77 -5.31 -14.92
C ILE A 74 -13.52 -5.99 -14.35
N ALA A 75 -12.76 -5.30 -13.49
CA ALA A 75 -11.63 -5.87 -12.78
C ALA A 75 -11.39 -5.15 -11.46
N LEU A 76 -10.88 -5.89 -10.48
CA LEU A 76 -10.51 -5.39 -9.17
C LEU A 76 -9.24 -6.14 -8.76
N GLY A 77 -8.24 -5.42 -8.28
CA GLY A 77 -6.96 -6.02 -7.91
C GLY A 77 -6.21 -5.19 -6.89
N VAL A 78 -5.09 -5.74 -6.43
CA VAL A 78 -4.14 -5.08 -5.55
C VAL A 78 -2.77 -5.11 -6.23
N LYS A 79 -2.19 -3.94 -6.43
CA LYS A 79 -0.82 -3.80 -6.92
C LYS A 79 0.14 -3.74 -5.75
N PHE A 80 1.07 -4.68 -5.70
CA PHE A 80 2.23 -4.66 -4.81
C PHE A 80 3.42 -4.04 -5.54
N SER A 81 4.17 -3.21 -4.83
CA SER A 81 5.48 -2.73 -5.26
C SER A 81 6.40 -2.64 -4.06
N MET A 82 7.62 -3.17 -4.16
CA MET A 82 8.66 -3.00 -3.16
C MET A 82 9.94 -2.55 -3.82
N GLU A 83 10.43 -1.37 -3.43
CA GLU A 83 11.72 -0.85 -3.87
C GLU A 83 12.84 -1.73 -3.31
N GLN A 84 13.85 -2.00 -4.14
CA GLN A 84 15.08 -2.73 -3.81
C GLN A 84 16.25 -1.75 -3.75
N LEU A 85 17.18 -1.98 -2.82
CA LEU A 85 18.37 -1.13 -2.68
C LEU A 85 19.34 -1.54 -3.77
N SER A 86 19.57 -0.66 -4.75
CA SER A 86 20.65 -0.84 -5.72
C SER A 86 21.99 -0.66 -5.01
N THR A 87 22.62 -1.75 -4.56
CA THR A 87 24.07 -2.01 -4.55
C THR A 87 24.42 -3.14 -3.57
N ALA A 88 24.91 -4.26 -4.10
CA ALA A 88 25.76 -5.29 -3.47
C ALA A 88 25.31 -5.99 -2.17
N ALA A 89 24.29 -5.53 -1.44
CA ALA A 89 23.78 -6.15 -0.24
C ALA A 89 22.57 -7.03 -0.59
N ARG A 90 22.82 -8.34 -0.64
CA ARG A 90 21.86 -9.42 -0.98
C ARG A 90 20.56 -9.33 -0.17
N GLY A 91 19.56 -8.65 -0.71
CA GLY A 91 18.16 -9.06 -0.57
C GLY A 91 17.83 -9.98 -1.73
N SER A 92 17.40 -11.21 -1.47
CA SER A 92 16.89 -12.08 -2.52
C SER A 92 15.56 -11.49 -3.02
N TRP A 93 15.55 -11.00 -4.25
CA TRP A 93 14.36 -10.61 -5.01
C TRP A 93 13.19 -11.54 -4.70
N LEU A 94 11.99 -10.99 -4.49
CA LEU A 94 10.81 -11.83 -4.35
C LEU A 94 10.58 -12.59 -5.66
N ASN A 95 10.80 -11.93 -6.80
CA ASN A 95 10.52 -12.47 -8.13
C ASN A 95 9.04 -12.88 -8.18
N ILE A 96 8.17 -11.88 -8.12
CA ILE A 96 6.72 -12.10 -8.16
C ILE A 96 6.33 -12.52 -9.57
N GLY A 97 5.65 -13.65 -9.66
CA GLY A 97 5.09 -14.18 -10.90
C GLY A 97 3.99 -15.19 -10.59
N LYS A 98 3.48 -15.87 -11.62
CA LYS A 98 2.40 -16.86 -11.46
C LYS A 98 2.73 -17.90 -10.39
N GLY A 99 1.86 -18.05 -9.40
CA GLY A 99 2.06 -18.92 -8.23
C GLY A 99 2.63 -18.22 -6.98
N SER A 100 3.03 -16.96 -7.12
CA SER A 100 3.30 -16.07 -5.97
C SER A 100 2.00 -15.70 -5.28
N THR A 101 2.08 -15.36 -3.99
CA THR A 101 0.91 -15.06 -3.17
C THR A 101 1.14 -13.89 -2.25
N VAL A 102 0.09 -13.10 -2.02
CA VAL A 102 -0.01 -12.24 -0.84
C VAL A 102 -1.01 -12.85 0.14
N THR A 103 -0.57 -13.04 1.38
CA THR A 103 -1.41 -13.53 2.48
C THR A 103 -1.62 -12.42 3.48
N PHE A 104 -2.87 -12.12 3.76
CA PHE A 104 -3.28 -11.22 4.83
C PHE A 104 -3.78 -12.07 6.01
N LEU A 105 -3.15 -11.92 7.16
CA LEU A 105 -3.65 -12.41 8.44
C LEU A 105 -4.44 -11.26 9.08
N LEU A 106 -5.73 -11.48 9.28
CA LEU A 106 -6.68 -10.46 9.71
C LEU A 106 -7.06 -10.66 11.17
N ASN A 107 -7.41 -9.57 11.85
CA ASN A 107 -8.00 -9.60 13.20
C ASN A 107 -7.14 -10.41 14.18
N ASN A 108 -5.84 -10.10 14.21
CA ASN A 108 -4.82 -10.75 15.03
C ASN A 108 -4.66 -12.25 14.72
N GLY A 109 -4.77 -12.62 13.44
CA GLY A 109 -4.57 -13.98 12.95
C GLY A 109 -5.78 -14.91 13.06
N ASN A 110 -6.93 -14.41 13.54
CA ASN A 110 -8.16 -15.20 13.63
C ASN A 110 -8.79 -15.49 12.26
N ASP A 111 -8.38 -14.75 11.23
CA ASP A 111 -8.88 -14.91 9.89
C ASP A 111 -7.78 -14.68 8.86
N LYS A 112 -7.98 -15.18 7.64
CA LYS A 112 -6.99 -15.17 6.58
C LYS A 112 -7.63 -14.87 5.23
N LEU A 113 -6.90 -14.13 4.41
CA LEU A 113 -7.17 -13.94 2.99
C LEU A 113 -5.88 -14.23 2.22
N VAL A 114 -5.97 -15.02 1.16
CA VAL A 114 -4.84 -15.30 0.26
C VAL A 114 -5.23 -14.89 -1.14
N LEU A 115 -4.42 -14.06 -1.76
CA LEU A 115 -4.53 -13.73 -3.17
C LEU A 115 -3.33 -14.34 -3.91
N VAL A 116 -3.59 -14.81 -5.12
CA VAL A 116 -2.58 -15.35 -6.03
C VAL A 116 -2.25 -14.29 -7.06
N ALA A 117 -0.97 -14.17 -7.42
CA ALA A 117 -0.54 -13.22 -8.44
C ALA A 117 -1.07 -13.64 -9.81
N ASP A 118 -1.77 -12.71 -10.47
CA ASP A 118 -2.16 -12.83 -11.87
C ASP A 118 -0.99 -12.47 -12.79
N ASP A 119 -0.18 -11.50 -12.36
CA ASP A 119 0.98 -11.00 -13.07
C ASP A 119 2.05 -10.47 -12.08
N GLY A 120 3.29 -10.36 -12.53
CA GLY A 120 4.40 -9.80 -11.76
C GLY A 120 5.68 -9.69 -12.57
N VAL A 121 6.43 -8.63 -12.31
CA VAL A 121 7.67 -8.31 -13.02
C VAL A 121 8.65 -7.58 -12.10
N ILE A 122 9.94 -7.70 -12.42
CA ILE A 122 10.96 -6.80 -11.90
C ILE A 122 10.99 -5.57 -12.80
N ASP A 123 10.90 -4.39 -12.21
CA ASP A 123 10.82 -3.13 -12.94
C ASP A 123 11.82 -2.09 -12.40
N TYR A 124 12.02 -1.02 -13.16
CA TYR A 124 12.99 0.02 -12.88
C TYR A 124 12.36 1.41 -13.08
N SER A 125 12.54 2.30 -12.11
CA SER A 125 12.25 3.73 -12.29
C SER A 125 13.56 4.49 -12.40
N VAL A 126 13.69 5.27 -13.47
CA VAL A 126 14.83 6.18 -13.67
C VAL A 126 14.37 7.60 -13.41
N SER A 127 15.05 8.31 -12.53
CA SER A 127 14.85 9.75 -12.31
C SER A 127 16.18 10.49 -12.41
N SER A 128 16.13 11.78 -12.73
CA SER A 128 17.33 12.63 -12.78
C SER A 128 17.17 13.84 -11.89
N GLY A 129 18.15 14.07 -11.00
CA GLY A 129 18.21 15.25 -10.14
C GLY A 129 19.63 15.78 -10.09
N GLN A 130 19.81 17.10 -10.24
CA GLN A 130 21.10 17.80 -10.11
C GLN A 130 22.28 17.08 -10.78
N ARG A 131 22.15 16.74 -12.07
CA ARG A 131 23.18 16.05 -12.89
C ARG A 131 23.50 14.59 -12.50
N GLN A 132 22.73 13.97 -11.62
CA GLN A 132 22.83 12.55 -11.28
C GLN A 132 21.59 11.80 -11.78
N VAL A 133 21.82 10.58 -12.29
CA VAL A 133 20.76 9.63 -12.65
C VAL A 133 20.57 8.67 -11.48
N TYR A 134 19.36 8.60 -10.96
CA TYR A 134 18.95 7.68 -9.92
C TYR A 134 18.13 6.56 -10.55
N VAL A 135 18.55 5.32 -10.33
CA VAL A 135 17.80 4.13 -10.73
C VAL A 135 17.25 3.48 -9.46
N LYS A 136 15.94 3.27 -9.42
CA LYS A 136 15.27 2.48 -8.39
C LYS A 136 14.79 1.18 -9.00
N GLU A 137 15.03 0.10 -8.30
CA GLU A 137 14.68 -1.26 -8.69
C GLU A 137 13.45 -1.70 -7.91
N PHE A 138 12.50 -2.43 -8.51
CA PHE A 138 11.26 -2.82 -7.84
C PHE A 138 10.87 -4.28 -8.11
N ASP A 139 10.42 -4.98 -7.06
CA ASP A 139 9.56 -6.17 -7.22
C ASP A 139 8.10 -5.70 -7.33
N ASN A 140 7.43 -5.98 -8.46
CA ASN A 140 6.02 -5.65 -8.67
C ASN A 140 5.16 -6.90 -8.84
N GLY A 141 3.93 -6.84 -8.32
CA GLY A 141 2.94 -7.90 -8.48
C GLY A 141 1.52 -7.36 -8.58
N VAL A 142 0.68 -8.02 -9.36
CA VAL A 142 -0.76 -7.75 -9.43
C VAL A 142 -1.51 -8.97 -8.94
N PHE A 143 -2.38 -8.76 -7.95
CA PHE A 143 -3.20 -9.80 -7.34
C PHE A 143 -4.67 -9.48 -7.56
N GLY A 144 -5.40 -10.31 -8.30
CA GLY A 144 -6.85 -10.20 -8.40
C GLY A 144 -7.52 -10.37 -7.04
N ILE A 145 -8.57 -9.58 -6.79
CA ILE A 145 -9.35 -9.65 -5.55
C ILE A 145 -10.83 -9.45 -5.87
N SER A 146 -11.70 -10.25 -5.26
CA SER A 146 -13.15 -10.04 -5.40
C SER A 146 -13.64 -8.88 -4.53
N PRO A 147 -14.80 -8.28 -4.84
CA PRO A 147 -15.39 -7.25 -3.98
C PRO A 147 -15.58 -7.71 -2.52
N GLU A 148 -16.01 -8.95 -2.30
CA GLU A 148 -16.23 -9.52 -0.97
C GLU A 148 -14.90 -9.70 -0.21
N GLN A 149 -13.86 -10.16 -0.90
CA GLN A 149 -12.51 -10.29 -0.34
C GLN A 149 -11.93 -8.91 0.01
N LEU A 150 -12.13 -7.90 -0.85
CA LEU A 150 -11.69 -6.54 -0.58
C LEU A 150 -12.46 -5.93 0.60
N LYS A 151 -13.79 -6.15 0.68
CA LYS A 151 -14.62 -5.73 1.82
C LYS A 151 -14.08 -6.34 3.12
N LYS A 152 -13.81 -7.65 3.10
CA LYS A 152 -13.27 -8.38 4.26
C LYS A 152 -11.96 -7.78 4.75
N LEU A 153 -11.07 -7.40 3.82
CA LEU A 153 -9.80 -6.76 4.15
C LEU A 153 -10.01 -5.31 4.65
N ALA A 154 -10.91 -4.55 4.00
CA ALA A 154 -11.26 -3.18 4.32
C ALA A 154 -11.90 -3.00 5.72
N ASP A 155 -12.65 -4.00 6.18
CA ASP A 155 -13.31 -3.99 7.49
C ASP A 155 -12.49 -4.64 8.61
N ALA A 156 -11.29 -5.13 8.31
CA ALA A 156 -10.42 -5.75 9.31
C ALA A 156 -9.96 -4.73 10.37
N GLN A 157 -9.82 -5.19 11.62
CA GLN A 157 -9.32 -4.36 12.73
C GLN A 157 -7.79 -4.29 12.75
N SER A 158 -7.14 -5.36 12.31
CA SER A 158 -5.69 -5.47 12.18
C SER A 158 -5.33 -6.33 10.99
N VAL A 159 -4.12 -6.12 10.47
CA VAL A 159 -3.59 -6.85 9.33
C VAL A 159 -2.09 -7.08 9.50
N GLU A 160 -1.67 -8.31 9.26
CA GLU A 160 -0.28 -8.68 8.98
C GLU A 160 -0.21 -9.24 7.57
N ILE A 161 0.87 -8.94 6.84
CA ILE A 161 0.95 -9.21 5.42
C ILE A 161 2.21 -10.02 5.13
N ARG A 162 2.04 -11.17 4.48
CA ARG A 162 3.14 -11.97 3.95
C ARG A 162 3.07 -11.98 2.43
N VAL A 163 4.12 -11.48 1.78
CA VAL A 163 4.29 -11.63 0.33
C VAL A 163 5.28 -12.74 0.07
N LYS A 164 4.84 -13.77 -0.64
CA LYS A 164 5.67 -14.89 -1.07
C LYS A 164 5.83 -14.84 -2.58
N GLY A 165 7.04 -14.56 -3.04
CA GLY A 165 7.43 -14.69 -4.43
C GLY A 165 7.96 -16.08 -4.76
N LEU A 166 8.49 -16.25 -5.97
CA LEU A 166 9.05 -17.53 -6.42
C LEU A 166 10.36 -17.88 -5.71
N ASN A 167 11.13 -16.87 -5.30
CA ASN A 167 12.46 -17.07 -4.74
C ASN A 167 12.50 -16.92 -3.21
N SER A 168 11.60 -16.13 -2.62
CA SER A 168 11.63 -15.80 -1.21
C SER A 168 10.25 -15.36 -0.68
N SER A 169 10.15 -15.15 0.63
CA SER A 169 8.97 -14.56 1.27
C SER A 169 9.37 -13.49 2.27
N ILE A 170 8.57 -12.44 2.37
CA ILE A 170 8.78 -11.31 3.29
C ILE A 170 7.48 -11.00 4.02
N ASP A 171 7.62 -10.73 5.32
CA ASP A 171 6.53 -10.30 6.20
C ASP A 171 6.58 -8.79 6.42
N PHE A 172 5.40 -8.18 6.53
CA PHE A 172 5.22 -6.75 6.74
C PHE A 172 4.32 -6.48 7.97
N PRO A 173 4.66 -5.46 8.78
CA PRO A 173 5.82 -4.57 8.63
C PRO A 173 7.17 -5.28 8.95
N ARG A 174 8.28 -4.87 8.31
CA ARG A 174 9.60 -5.55 8.41
C ARG A 174 10.38 -5.22 9.70
N ARG A 175 9.96 -4.21 10.44
CA ARG A 175 10.58 -3.73 11.70
C ARG A 175 9.47 -3.50 12.73
N PRO A 176 9.78 -3.35 14.05
CA PRO A 176 8.76 -3.16 15.09
C PRO A 176 7.90 -1.88 14.99
N ASN A 177 7.88 -1.20 13.83
CA ASN A 177 7.10 -0.01 13.55
C ASN A 177 5.69 -0.35 13.02
N ASN A 178 4.79 -0.61 13.96
CA ASN A 178 3.36 -0.83 13.71
C ASN A 178 2.58 0.44 13.31
N SER A 179 3.24 1.60 13.19
CA SER A 179 2.59 2.91 12.99
C SER A 179 2.12 3.16 11.56
N ILE A 180 2.59 2.40 10.56
CA ILE A 180 2.31 2.64 9.13
C ILE A 180 1.14 1.82 8.58
N VAL A 181 0.84 0.67 9.19
CA VAL A 181 -0.44 -0.03 9.00
C VAL A 181 -1.63 0.83 9.47
N LYS A 182 -1.41 1.81 10.36
CA LYS A 182 -2.47 2.70 10.86
C LYS A 182 -3.17 3.51 9.76
N ALA A 183 -2.49 3.82 8.66
CA ALA A 183 -3.12 4.50 7.52
C ALA A 183 -3.63 3.53 6.46
N PHE A 184 -3.01 2.36 6.34
CA PHE A 184 -3.36 1.35 5.33
C PHE A 184 -4.82 0.91 5.44
N LEU A 185 -5.25 0.39 6.59
CA LEU A 185 -6.62 -0.11 6.75
C LEU A 185 -7.68 1.01 6.59
N PRO A 186 -7.55 2.21 7.20
CA PRO A 186 -8.50 3.30 6.96
C PRO A 186 -8.57 3.78 5.51
N ASN A 187 -7.44 3.81 4.79
CA ASN A 187 -7.42 4.19 3.38
C ASN A 187 -8.05 3.11 2.49
N LEU A 188 -7.77 1.85 2.79
CA LEU A 188 -8.40 0.71 2.12
C LEU A 188 -9.91 0.68 2.34
N ASN A 189 -10.34 0.97 3.57
CA ASN A 189 -11.75 1.13 3.92
C ASN A 189 -12.40 2.22 3.05
N LYS A 190 -11.83 3.44 3.04
CA LYS A 190 -12.30 4.53 2.18
C LYS A 190 -12.35 4.13 0.70
N PHE A 191 -11.29 3.49 0.19
CA PHE A 191 -11.25 3.04 -1.20
C PHE A 191 -12.40 2.10 -1.52
N TYR A 192 -12.65 1.09 -0.67
CA TYR A 192 -13.75 0.16 -0.87
C TYR A 192 -15.11 0.88 -0.89
N TYR A 193 -15.40 1.69 0.13
CA TYR A 193 -16.70 2.34 0.28
C TYR A 193 -16.94 3.47 -0.74
N GLN A 194 -15.89 4.09 -1.30
CA GLN A 194 -16.02 5.20 -2.25
C GLN A 194 -15.87 4.77 -3.72
N GLU A 195 -14.96 3.84 -4.01
CA GLU A 195 -14.57 3.51 -5.39
C GLU A 195 -15.09 2.16 -5.86
N VAL A 196 -15.50 1.27 -4.94
CA VAL A 196 -15.94 -0.10 -5.26
C VAL A 196 -17.43 -0.30 -4.96
N GLN A 197 -17.84 -0.11 -3.70
CA GLN A 197 -19.21 -0.38 -3.25
C GLN A 197 -20.32 0.30 -4.09
N PRO A 198 -20.17 1.56 -4.56
CA PRO A 198 -21.23 2.22 -5.33
C PRO A 198 -21.53 1.57 -6.69
N TYR A 199 -20.71 0.62 -7.13
CA TYR A 199 -20.75 0.01 -8.46
C TYR A 199 -20.93 -1.51 -8.42
N LEU A 200 -21.31 -2.07 -7.26
CA LEU A 200 -21.67 -3.48 -7.05
C LEU A 200 -23.16 -3.74 -7.28
#